data_AF-A0A967LRS4-F1
#
_entry.id   AF-A0A967LRS4-F1
#
_cell.length_a   1.000
_cell.length_b   1.000
_cell.length_c   1.000
_cell.angle_alpha   90.00
_cell.angle_beta   90.00
_cell.angle_gamma   90.00
#
_symmetry.space_group_name_H-M   'P 1'
#
loop_
_entity.id
_entity.type
_entity.pdbx_description
1 polymer ?
#
loop_
_entity_poly.entity_id
_entity_poly.type
_entity_poly.pdbx_seq_one_letter_code
_entity_poly.pdbx_strand_id
1 'polypeptide(L)'
;QAREALAVYGSALGLAFQIADDILDVTGDSHVLGKTAGRDTELEKATFPSLEGMDAARARAASEVERALAGLDSGGIRSEALAALARFAAARDR
;
A
#
# COMPACT_ATOMS: atom_id res chain seq x y z
N GLN A 1 -16.48 18.12 -7.75
CA GLN A 1 -17.12 17.24 -6.76
C GLN A 1 -16.83 15.76 -7.03
N ALA A 2 -17.60 15.02 -7.85
CA ALA A 2 -17.36 13.58 -8.05
C ALA A 2 -16.00 13.23 -8.70
N ARG A 3 -15.55 14.01 -9.70
CA ARG A 3 -14.23 13.81 -10.34
C ARG A 3 -13.06 14.01 -9.37
N GLU A 4 -13.14 15.04 -8.52
CA GLU A 4 -12.09 15.33 -7.52
C GLU A 4 -12.07 14.25 -6.44
N ALA A 5 -13.24 13.81 -5.97
CA ALA A 5 -13.38 12.67 -5.07
C ALA A 5 -12.72 11.40 -5.64
N LEU A 6 -12.97 11.09 -6.92
CA LEU A 6 -12.34 9.96 -7.60
C LEU A 6 -10.83 10.15 -7.81
N ALA A 7 -10.36 11.38 -7.98
CA ALA A 7 -8.93 11.66 -8.07
C ALA A 7 -8.22 11.43 -6.72
N VAL A 8 -8.83 11.87 -5.60
CA VAL A 8 -8.33 11.57 -4.25
C VAL A 8 -8.31 10.07 -4.02
N TYR A 9 -9.45 9.41 -4.27
CA TYR A 9 -9.58 7.95 -4.18
C TYR A 9 -8.50 7.22 -4.97
N GLY A 10 -8.34 7.55 -6.26
CA GLY A 10 -7.36 6.89 -7.14
C GLY A 10 -5.92 7.10 -6.67
N SER A 11 -5.57 8.32 -6.22
CA SER A 11 -4.23 8.61 -5.71
C SER A 11 -3.90 7.82 -4.43
N ALA A 12 -4.86 7.73 -3.51
CA ALA A 12 -4.70 7.05 -2.25
C ALA A 12 -4.67 5.52 -2.45
N LEU A 13 -5.56 5.00 -3.30
CA LEU A 13 -5.57 3.60 -3.72
C LEU A 13 -4.22 3.18 -4.33
N GLY A 14 -3.69 3.99 -5.26
CA GLY A 14 -2.42 3.70 -5.91
C GLY A 14 -1.25 3.69 -4.93
N LEU A 15 -1.23 4.60 -3.97
CA LEU A 15 -0.18 4.65 -2.95
C LEU A 15 -0.29 3.47 -1.96
N ALA A 16 -1.50 3.16 -1.49
CA ALA A 16 -1.74 1.95 -0.68
C ALA A 16 -1.29 0.69 -1.43
N PHE A 17 -1.54 0.64 -2.75
CA PHE A 17 -1.11 -0.48 -3.58
C PHE A 17 0.41 -0.64 -3.56
N GLN A 18 1.14 0.44 -3.86
CA GLN A 18 2.60 0.40 -3.95
C GLN A 18 3.24 0.03 -2.61
N ILE A 19 2.74 0.57 -1.50
CA ILE A 19 3.27 0.23 -0.17
C ILE A 19 3.08 -1.26 0.13
N ALA A 20 1.91 -1.82 -0.22
CA ALA A 20 1.67 -3.24 -0.03
C ALA A 20 2.57 -4.12 -0.92
N ASP A 21 2.81 -3.71 -2.17
CA ASP A 21 3.73 -4.36 -3.10
C ASP A 21 5.17 -4.39 -2.55
N ASP A 22 5.67 -3.24 -2.08
CA ASP A 22 6.98 -3.12 -1.44
C ASP A 22 7.13 -4.02 -0.20
N ILE A 23 6.04 -4.17 0.59
CA ILE A 23 6.01 -5.07 1.74
C ILE A 23 6.10 -6.54 1.28
N LEU A 24 5.37 -6.90 0.23
CA LEU A 24 5.39 -8.25 -0.33
C LEU A 24 6.77 -8.60 -0.91
N ASP A 25 7.41 -7.68 -1.62
CA ASP A 25 8.76 -7.86 -2.15
C ASP A 25 9.76 -8.15 -1.01
N VAL A 26 9.78 -7.30 0.01
CA VAL A 26 10.72 -7.45 1.15
C VAL A 26 10.47 -8.74 1.94
N THR A 27 9.20 -9.11 2.16
CA THR A 27 8.86 -10.31 2.92
C THR A 27 9.00 -11.59 2.11
N GLY A 28 8.69 -11.56 0.82
CA GLY A 28 8.89 -12.66 -0.12
C GLY A 28 10.36 -13.00 -0.31
N ASP A 29 11.21 -12.00 -0.51
CA ASP A 29 12.67 -12.18 -0.60
C ASP A 29 13.23 -12.79 0.69
N SER A 30 12.75 -12.36 1.86
CA SER A 30 13.19 -12.90 3.15
C SER A 30 12.89 -14.40 3.32
N HIS A 31 11.77 -14.88 2.77
CA HIS A 31 11.37 -16.29 2.83
C HIS A 31 12.09 -17.14 1.78
N VAL A 32 12.31 -16.60 0.57
CA VAL A 32 13.01 -17.30 -0.51
C VAL A 32 14.50 -17.43 -0.22
N LEU A 33 15.11 -16.48 0.49
CA LEU A 33 16.56 -16.41 0.56
C LEU A 33 17.21 -17.40 1.52
N GLY A 34 16.59 -17.87 2.61
CA GLY A 34 17.17 -18.87 3.53
C GLY A 34 18.64 -18.63 3.94
N LYS A 35 19.16 -17.41 3.77
CA LYS A 35 20.58 -17.11 3.76
C LYS A 35 20.91 -16.30 5.00
N THR A 36 21.72 -16.92 5.82
CA THR A 36 22.62 -16.35 6.81
C THR A 36 22.92 -14.89 6.51
N ALA A 37 22.68 -14.04 7.50
CA ALA A 37 23.09 -12.65 7.54
C ALA A 37 24.50 -12.47 6.96
N GLY A 38 24.62 -11.61 5.95
CA GLY A 38 25.91 -11.26 5.36
C GLY A 38 26.11 -11.82 3.95
N ARG A 39 25.36 -11.29 2.99
CA ARG A 39 25.89 -11.13 1.64
C ARG A 39 25.18 -9.99 0.93
N ASP A 40 25.96 -8.93 0.75
CA ASP A 40 25.89 -7.95 -0.32
C ASP A 40 24.60 -7.15 -0.45
N THR A 41 24.65 -5.93 0.11
CA THR A 41 24.24 -4.65 -0.51
C THR A 41 23.54 -4.71 -1.88
N GLU A 42 22.35 -5.30 -1.98
CA GLU A 42 21.48 -5.29 -3.18
C GLU A 42 20.09 -4.72 -2.87
N LEU A 43 20.00 -3.68 -2.03
CA LEU A 43 18.81 -2.85 -1.87
C LEU A 43 19.10 -1.41 -2.29
N GLU A 44 19.46 -1.20 -3.56
CA GLU A 44 19.50 0.14 -4.18
C GLU A 44 18.10 0.68 -4.54
N LYS A 45 17.03 -0.13 -4.33
CA LYS A 45 15.65 0.35 -4.43
C LYS A 45 15.20 0.91 -3.08
N ALA A 46 14.94 2.21 -3.05
CA ALA A 46 14.25 2.84 -1.93
C ALA A 46 12.79 2.37 -1.90
N THR A 47 12.47 1.46 -0.99
CA THR A 47 11.10 0.96 -0.73
C THR A 47 10.53 1.57 0.54
N PHE A 48 9.21 1.57 0.71
CA PHE A 48 8.58 2.06 1.95
C PHE A 48 9.14 1.36 3.20
N PRO A 49 9.19 0.02 3.30
CA PRO A 49 9.77 -0.63 4.48
C PRO A 49 11.24 -0.27 4.73
N SER A 50 12.04 -0.03 3.67
CA SER A 50 13.45 0.38 3.84
C SER A 50 13.63 1.80 4.38
N LEU A 51 12.67 2.69 4.09
CA LEU A 51 12.75 4.12 4.43
C LEU A 51 12.13 4.43 5.80
N GLU A 52 10.96 3.85 6.08
CA GLU A 52 10.17 4.17 7.29
C GLU A 52 10.04 2.98 8.26
N GLY A 53 10.46 1.77 7.86
CA GLY A 53 10.31 0.54 8.64
C GLY A 53 9.00 -0.20 8.34
N MET A 54 8.97 -1.50 8.63
CA MET A 54 7.86 -2.40 8.26
C MET A 54 6.52 -1.99 8.89
N ASP A 55 6.51 -1.67 10.19
CA ASP A 55 5.28 -1.32 10.89
C ASP A 55 4.72 0.04 10.43
N ALA A 56 5.61 1.01 10.18
CA ALA A 56 5.22 2.31 9.66
C ALA A 56 4.66 2.21 8.24
N ALA A 57 5.29 1.39 7.38
CA ALA A 57 4.79 1.12 6.03
C ALA A 57 3.38 0.49 6.07
N ARG A 58 3.15 -0.51 6.94
CA ARG A 58 1.80 -1.10 7.12
C ARG A 58 0.77 -0.07 7.59
N ALA A 59 1.14 0.76 8.57
CA ALA A 59 0.25 1.81 9.07
C ALA A 59 -0.05 2.85 7.99
N ARG A 60 0.92 3.20 7.16
CA ARG A 60 0.75 4.14 6.04
C ARG A 60 -0.17 3.59 4.96
N ALA A 61 -0.01 2.32 4.58
CA ALA A 61 -0.93 1.66 3.65
C ALA A 61 -2.38 1.70 4.16
N ALA A 62 -2.59 1.41 5.45
CA ALA A 62 -3.91 1.50 6.08
C ALA A 62 -4.46 2.94 6.07
N SER A 63 -3.62 3.94 6.38
CA SER A 63 -4.01 5.35 6.32
C SER A 63 -4.43 5.80 4.92
N GLU A 64 -3.79 5.30 3.87
CA GLU A 64 -4.16 5.61 2.49
C GLU A 64 -5.48 4.93 2.09
N VAL A 65 -5.82 3.76 2.65
CA VAL A 65 -7.16 3.17 2.50
C VAL A 65 -8.21 4.09 3.10
N GLU A 66 -8.02 4.57 4.33
CA GLU A 66 -8.95 5.51 4.97
C GLU A 66 -9.10 6.80 4.16
N ARG A 67 -8.00 7.32 3.60
CA ARG A 67 -8.01 8.48 2.72
C ARG A 67 -8.77 8.22 1.42
N ALA A 68 -8.67 7.02 0.85
CA ALA A 68 -9.44 6.63 -0.32
C ALA A 68 -10.94 6.60 -0.02
N LEU A 69 -11.34 5.98 1.10
CA LEU A 69 -12.74 5.89 1.53
C LEU A 69 -13.33 7.28 1.81
N ALA A 70 -12.60 8.15 2.52
CA ALA A 70 -13.00 9.53 2.74
C ALA A 70 -13.17 10.32 1.43
N GLY A 71 -12.35 10.03 0.42
CA GLY A 71 -12.49 10.57 -0.94
C GLY A 71 -13.87 10.24 -1.54
N LEU A 72 -14.28 8.97 -1.49
CA LEU A 72 -15.59 8.53 -1.97
C LEU A 72 -16.74 9.22 -1.23
N ASP A 73 -16.66 9.27 0.10
CA ASP A 73 -17.66 9.89 0.96
C ASP A 73 -17.84 11.38 0.65
N SER A 74 -16.73 12.12 0.49
CA SER A 74 -16.75 13.54 0.13
C SER A 74 -17.41 13.83 -1.21
N GLY A 75 -17.39 12.86 -2.14
CA GLY A 75 -18.05 12.94 -3.43
C GLY A 75 -19.49 12.43 -3.44
N GLY A 76 -20.01 11.95 -2.30
CA GLY A 76 -21.31 11.29 -2.23
C GLY A 76 -21.37 9.95 -2.98
N ILE A 77 -20.23 9.32 -3.24
CA ILE A 77 -20.12 8.09 -4.02
C ILE A 77 -20.30 6.89 -3.09
N ARG A 78 -21.48 6.26 -3.14
CA ARG A 78 -21.76 5.04 -2.38
C ARG A 78 -21.52 3.81 -3.26
N SER A 79 -20.35 3.19 -3.11
CA SER A 79 -19.96 2.00 -3.87
C SER A 79 -19.16 1.03 -2.99
N GLU A 80 -19.78 -0.08 -2.61
CA GLU A 80 -19.09 -1.13 -1.86
C GLU A 80 -17.96 -1.77 -2.68
N ALA A 81 -18.10 -1.85 -4.01
CA ALA A 81 -17.05 -2.38 -4.87
C ALA A 81 -15.76 -1.54 -4.81
N LEU A 82 -15.88 -0.21 -4.80
CA LEU A 82 -14.72 0.68 -4.65
C LEU A 82 -14.16 0.64 -3.23
N ALA A 83 -15.02 0.60 -2.21
CA ALA A 83 -14.56 0.46 -0.83
C ALA A 83 -13.80 -0.86 -0.60
N ALA A 84 -14.33 -1.97 -1.12
CA ALA A 84 -13.70 -3.28 -1.08
C ALA A 84 -12.36 -3.29 -1.85
N LEU A 85 -12.30 -2.63 -3.01
CA LEU A 85 -11.06 -2.52 -3.78
C LEU A 85 -9.96 -1.78 -3.01
N ALA A 86 -10.29 -0.69 -2.31
CA ALA A 86 -9.32 0.02 -1.46
C ALA A 86 -8.81 -0.86 -0.32
N ARG A 87 -9.70 -1.55 0.40
CA ARG A 87 -9.30 -2.46 1.49
C ARG A 87 -8.45 -3.63 0.97
N PHE A 88 -8.84 -4.22 -0.15
CA PHE A 88 -8.07 -5.27 -0.81
C PHE A 88 -6.68 -4.76 -1.20
N ALA A 89 -6.55 -3.49 -1.58
CA ALA A 89 -5.27 -2.98 -2.03
C ALA A 89 -4.18 -2.92 -0.95
N ALA A 90 -4.54 -2.73 0.32
CA ALA A 90 -3.59 -2.78 1.43
C ALA A 90 -3.42 -4.18 2.04
N ALA A 91 -4.40 -5.08 1.84
CA ALA A 91 -4.45 -6.39 2.47
C ALA A 91 -4.04 -7.55 1.55
N ARG A 92 -3.55 -7.26 0.35
CA ARG A 92 -3.15 -8.29 -0.62
C ARG A 92 -2.02 -9.18 -0.08
N ASP A 93 -2.06 -10.44 -0.47
CA ASP A 93 -1.14 -11.50 -0.06
C ASP A 93 -0.26 -12.01 -1.22
N ARG A 94 -0.44 -11.44 -2.42
CA ARG A 94 0.27 -11.76 -3.67
C ARG A 94 0.15 -10.63 -4.69
#